data_AF-A0A699WFM6-F1
#
_entry.id   AF-A0A699WFM6-F1
#
_cell.length_a   1.000
_cell.length_b   1.000
_cell.length_c   1.000
_cell.angle_alpha   90.00
_cell.angle_beta   90.00
_cell.angle_gamma   90.00
#
_symmetry.space_group_name_H-M   'P 1'
#
loop_
_entity.id
_entity.type
_entity.pdbx_description
1 polymer ?
#
loop_
_entity_poly.entity_id
_entity_poly.type
_entity_poly.pdbx_seq_one_letter_code
_entity_poly.pdbx_strand_id
1 'polypeptide(L)'
;EFRIDDDNVLWQDTRLVVPNDVSLREALLTEAHSSPFSVHPGLPPTQRRHDAIWVVVDRLTKSAYFLPICKDFSVSRLAKIFQQEIVRLHDTPSAIVSD
;
A
#
# COMPACT_ATOMS: atom_id res chain seq x y z
N GLU A 1 20.50 6.74 18.71
CA GLU A 1 21.60 5.80 19.07
C GLU A 1 21.21 4.38 18.66
N PHE A 2 22.17 3.50 18.32
CA PHE A 2 21.87 2.12 17.95
C PHE A 2 21.80 1.23 19.20
N ARG A 3 20.76 0.39 19.32
CA ARG A 3 20.62 -0.58 20.40
C ARG A 3 20.10 -1.91 19.87
N ILE A 4 20.49 -3.01 20.52
CA ILE A 4 19.94 -4.34 20.28
C ILE A 4 19.07 -4.70 21.48
N ASP A 5 17.86 -5.21 21.25
CA ASP A 5 16.97 -5.67 22.33
C ASP A 5 17.16 -7.17 22.65
N ASP A 6 16.39 -7.67 23.60
CA ASP A 6 16.46 -9.07 24.07
C ASP A 6 16.12 -10.09 22.96
N ASP A 7 15.44 -9.65 21.90
CA ASP A 7 15.08 -10.47 20.73
C ASP A 7 16.12 -10.38 19.59
N ASN A 8 17.29 -9.80 19.84
CA ASN A 8 18.35 -9.53 18.86
C ASN A 8 17.94 -8.58 17.72
N VAL A 9 16.95 -7.72 17.94
CA VAL A 9 16.51 -6.74 16.94
C VAL A 9 17.33 -5.46 17.07
N LEU A 10 17.91 -5.01 15.95
CA LEU A 10 18.65 -3.75 15.88
C LEU A 10 17.69 -2.57 15.72
N TRP A 11 17.78 -1.61 16.63
CA TRP A 11 16.98 -0.39 16.65
C TRP A 11 17.85 0.86 16.50
N GLN A 12 17.32 1.86 15.79
CA GLN A 12 17.79 3.25 15.81
C GLN A 12 16.65 4.12 16.33
N ASP A 13 16.82 4.64 17.54
CA ASP A 13 15.79 5.37 18.29
C ASP A 13 14.50 4.52 18.47
N THR A 14 13.47 4.79 17.66
CA THR A 14 12.19 4.04 17.64
C THR A 14 11.99 3.20 16.38
N ARG A 15 13.00 3.11 15.51
CA ARG A 15 12.91 2.44 14.21
C ARG A 15 13.72 1.15 14.22
N LEU A 16 13.10 0.06 13.77
CA LEU A 16 13.80 -1.18 13.45
C LEU A 16 14.70 -0.92 12.25
N VAL A 17 15.96 -1.35 12.34
CA VAL A 17 16.96 -1.15 11.29
C VAL A 17 17.39 -2.48 10.73
N VAL A 18 17.28 -2.60 9.41
CA VAL A 18 17.91 -3.69 8.67
C VAL A 18 19.34 -3.27 8.35
N PRO A 19 20.36 -4.01 8.80
CA PRO A 19 21.75 -3.74 8.44
C PRO A 19 21.91 -3.66 6.92
N ASN A 20 22.75 -2.73 6.44
CA ASN A 20 23.03 -2.56 5.01
C ASN A 20 24.03 -3.61 4.48
N ASP A 21 23.79 -4.88 4.83
CA ASP A 21 24.50 -6.05 4.31
C ASP A 21 23.61 -6.70 3.25
N VAL A 22 24.18 -6.94 2.07
CA VAL A 22 23.44 -7.46 0.90
C VAL A 22 22.91 -8.87 1.18
N SER A 23 23.70 -9.71 1.82
CA SER A 23 23.36 -11.12 2.11
C SER A 23 22.20 -11.20 3.11
N LEU A 24 22.22 -10.37 4.15
CA LEU A 24 21.12 -10.30 5.13
C LEU A 24 19.85 -9.74 4.49
N ARG A 25 19.96 -8.74 3.62
CA ARG A 25 18.81 -8.17 2.91
C ARG A 25 18.16 -9.20 1.99
N GLU A 26 18.95 -9.95 1.24
CA GLU A 26 18.47 -11.01 0.35
C GLU A 26 17.81 -12.15 1.14
N ALA A 27 18.41 -12.56 2.27
CA ALA A 27 17.83 -13.58 3.14
C ALA A 27 16.46 -13.15 3.71
N LEU A 28 16.38 -11.92 4.22
CA LEU A 28 15.12 -11.36 4.74
C LEU A 28 14.05 -11.21 3.65
N LEU A 29 14.42 -10.75 2.46
CA LEU A 29 13.49 -10.66 1.33
C LEU A 29 13.02 -12.06 0.90
N THR A 30 13.92 -13.03 0.85
CA THR A 30 13.60 -14.40 0.47
C THR A 30 12.66 -15.06 1.48
N GLU A 31 12.92 -14.89 2.77
CA GLU A 31 12.07 -15.37 3.86
C GLU A 31 10.70 -14.67 3.84
N ALA A 32 10.70 -13.34 3.67
CA ALA A 32 9.48 -12.55 3.51
C ALA A 32 8.72 -12.88 2.22
N HIS A 33 9.32 -13.42 1.17
CA HIS A 33 8.60 -13.85 -0.03
C HIS A 33 8.14 -15.31 0.04
N SER A 34 8.78 -16.14 0.87
CA SER A 34 8.50 -17.58 0.99
C SER A 34 7.61 -17.92 2.19
N SER A 35 7.45 -16.98 3.14
CA SER A 35 6.60 -17.17 4.30
C SER A 35 5.12 -17.17 3.90
N PRO A 36 4.34 -18.20 4.27
CA PRO A 36 2.88 -18.19 4.11
C PRO A 36 2.20 -17.11 4.98
N PHE A 37 2.95 -16.48 5.90
CA PHE A 37 2.55 -15.32 6.70
C PHE A 37 3.13 -14.01 6.19
N SER A 38 3.75 -13.99 5.00
CA SER A 38 3.84 -12.76 4.20
C SER A 38 2.47 -12.45 3.62
N VAL A 39 1.56 -12.21 4.55
CA VAL A 39 0.36 -11.49 4.29
C VAL A 39 0.88 -10.09 3.96
N HIS A 40 0.47 -9.51 2.85
CA HIS A 40 0.10 -8.11 2.89
C HIS A 40 -1.33 -8.14 3.45
N PRO A 41 -1.56 -8.23 4.78
CA PRO A 41 -2.92 -8.19 5.26
C PRO A 41 -3.35 -6.79 4.89
N GLY A 42 -4.33 -6.68 4.00
CA GLY A 42 -4.76 -5.40 3.48
C GLY A 42 -4.81 -4.38 4.61
N LEU A 43 -4.24 -3.21 4.32
CA LEU A 43 -3.76 -2.21 5.26
C LEU A 43 -4.57 -2.17 6.56
N PRO A 44 -3.90 -2.08 7.74
CA PRO A 44 -4.60 -1.89 9.01
C PRO A 44 -5.67 -0.82 8.84
N PRO A 45 -6.94 -1.11 9.20
CA PRO A 45 -8.02 -0.19 8.93
C PRO A 45 -7.73 1.14 9.63
N THR A 46 -7.82 2.23 8.87
CA THR A 46 -7.73 3.58 9.42
C THR A 46 -8.85 3.84 10.42
N GLN A 47 -8.78 4.91 11.21
CA GLN A 47 -9.91 5.35 12.07
C GLN A 47 -11.22 5.52 11.28
N ARG A 48 -11.13 5.79 9.97
CA ARG A 48 -12.27 5.90 9.04
C ARG A 48 -12.63 4.58 8.35
N ARG A 49 -12.07 3.46 8.81
CA ARG A 49 -12.29 2.09 8.30
C ARG A 49 -11.89 1.86 6.84
N HIS A 50 -10.95 2.63 6.31
CA HIS A 50 -10.31 2.28 5.03
C HIS A 50 -9.20 1.27 5.27
N ASP A 51 -9.20 0.17 4.54
CA ASP A 51 -8.27 -0.96 4.68
C ASP A 51 -7.64 -1.38 3.33
N ALA A 52 -7.81 -0.56 2.30
CA ALA A 52 -7.20 -0.71 0.99
C ALA A 52 -6.94 0.67 0.33
N ILE A 53 -6.00 0.70 -0.62
CA ILE A 53 -5.74 1.85 -1.48
C ILE A 53 -6.14 1.47 -2.90
N TRP A 54 -7.06 2.22 -3.48
CA TRP A 54 -7.40 2.12 -4.90
C TRP A 54 -6.52 3.08 -5.70
N VAL A 55 -5.76 2.53 -6.63
CA VAL A 55 -4.87 3.31 -7.49
C VAL A 55 -5.53 3.50 -8.85
N VAL A 56 -5.76 4.76 -9.21
CA VAL A 56 -6.22 5.15 -10.55
C VAL A 56 -5.04 5.77 -11.29
N VAL A 57 -4.69 5.23 -12.45
CA VAL A 57 -3.57 5.73 -13.25
C VAL A 57 -4.10 6.42 -14.50
N ASP A 58 -3.79 7.70 -14.65
CA ASP A 58 -3.99 8.41 -15.91
C ASP A 58 -2.83 8.10 -16.86
N ARG A 59 -3.15 7.36 -17.93
CA ARG A 59 -2.17 6.91 -18.93
C ARG A 59 -1.62 8.06 -19.78
N LEU A 60 -2.37 9.16 -19.94
CA LEU A 60 -1.99 10.33 -20.72
C LEU A 60 -0.98 11.18 -19.96
N THR A 61 -1.31 11.57 -18.73
CA THR A 61 -0.44 12.43 -17.91
C THR A 61 0.62 11.65 -17.13
N LYS A 62 0.54 10.31 -17.10
CA LYS A 62 1.38 9.42 -16.26
C LYS A 62 1.23 9.69 -14.76
N SER A 63 0.15 10.34 -14.34
CA SER A 63 -0.16 10.59 -12.94
C SER A 63 -0.90 9.40 -12.30
N ALA A 64 -0.70 9.19 -11.01
CA ALA A 64 -1.41 8.18 -10.22
C ALA A 64 -2.14 8.85 -9.06
N TYR A 65 -3.40 8.43 -8.84
CA TYR A 65 -4.27 8.89 -7.77
C TYR A 65 -4.47 7.75 -6.79
N PHE A 66 -4.17 7.99 -5.52
CA PHE A 66 -4.25 7.00 -4.45
C PHE A 66 -5.47 7.32 -3.58
N LEU A 67 -6.52 6.52 -3.70
CA LEU A 67 -7.78 6.72 -2.99
C LEU A 67 -7.91 5.71 -1.85
N PRO A 68 -8.06 6.15 -0.58
CA PRO A 68 -8.34 5.23 0.51
C PRO A 68 -9.75 4.66 0.35
N ILE A 69 -9.88 3.33 0.32
CA ILE A 69 -11.15 2.62 0.20
C ILE A 69 -11.26 1.53 1.27
N CYS A 70 -12.46 0.94 1.40
CA CYS A 70 -12.62 -0.33 2.10
C CYS A 70 -12.95 -1.42 1.08
N LYS A 71 -12.42 -2.63 1.28
CA LYS A 71 -12.65 -3.77 0.35
C LYS A 71 -14.12 -4.16 0.24
N ASP A 72 -14.92 -3.83 1.26
CA ASP A 72 -16.37 -4.10 1.32
C ASP A 72 -17.22 -2.98 0.68
N PHE A 73 -16.62 -1.95 0.09
CA PHE A 73 -17.38 -0.90 -0.59
C PHE A 73 -18.13 -1.49 -1.79
N SER A 74 -19.44 -1.20 -1.85
CA SER A 74 -20.24 -1.57 -3.00
C SER A 74 -19.75 -0.86 -4.27
N VAL A 75 -19.99 -1.49 -5.42
CA VAL A 75 -19.66 -0.91 -6.74
C VAL A 75 -20.27 0.49 -6.90
N SER A 76 -21.49 0.71 -6.44
CA SER A 76 -22.14 2.03 -6.49
C SER A 76 -21.39 3.08 -5.66
N ARG A 77 -20.80 2.68 -4.53
CA ARG A 77 -19.98 3.56 -3.69
C ARG A 77 -18.65 3.88 -4.37
N LEU A 78 -17.99 2.87 -4.97
CA LEU A 78 -16.76 3.06 -5.74
C LEU A 78 -17.00 3.98 -6.95
N ALA A 79 -18.10 3.79 -7.69
CA ALA A 79 -18.47 4.64 -8.83
C ALA A 79 -18.69 6.10 -8.41
N LYS A 80 -19.30 6.32 -7.24
CA LYS A 80 -19.48 7.67 -6.70
C LYS A 80 -18.14 8.32 -6.33
N ILE A 81 -17.25 7.57 -5.70
CA ILE A 81 -15.89 8.04 -5.37
C ILE A 81 -15.13 8.36 -6.67
N PHE A 82 -15.17 7.49 -7.67
CA PHE A 82 -14.52 7.72 -8.95
C PHE A 82 -15.03 8.99 -9.65
N GLN A 83 -16.34 9.20 -9.66
CA GLN A 83 -16.92 10.43 -10.22
C GLN A 83 -16.47 11.69 -9.46
N GLN A 84 -16.47 11.63 -8.13
CA GLN A 84 -16.14 12.76 -7.27
C GLN A 84 -14.66 13.11 -7.28
N GLU A 85 -13.78 12.10 -7.25
CA GLU A 85 -12.34 12.33 -7.09
C GLU A 85 -11.59 12.35 -8.42
N ILE A 86 -12.08 11.64 -9.45
CA ILE A 86 -11.38 11.55 -10.74
C ILE A 86 -12.12 12.34 -11.82
N VAL A 87 -13.37 11.98 -12.13
CA VAL A 87 -14.11 12.58 -13.26
C VAL A 87 -14.32 14.08 -13.06
N ARG A 88 -14.60 14.52 -11.83
CA ARG A 88 -14.73 15.95 -11.49
C ARG A 88 -13.48 16.76 -11.83
N LEU A 89 -12.29 16.16 -11.76
CA LEU A 89 -11.01 16.85 -11.95
C LEU A 89 -10.45 16.67 -13.37
N HIS A 90 -10.80 15.58 -14.06
CA HIS A 90 -10.14 15.14 -15.30
C HIS A 90 -11.12 14.84 -16.44
N ASP A 91 -12.39 15.19 -16.28
CA ASP A 91 -13.49 14.81 -17.17
C ASP A 91 -13.68 13.29 -17.28
N THR A 92 -14.59 12.86 -18.16
CA THR A 92 -14.93 11.45 -18.32
C THR A 92 -13.87 10.74 -19.15
N PRO A 93 -13.24 9.67 -18.64
CA PRO A 93 -12.27 8.91 -19.43
C PRO A 93 -12.97 8.23 -20.61
N SER A 94 -12.28 8.14 -21.75
CA SER A 94 -12.78 7.42 -22.93
C SER A 94 -12.78 5.90 -22.75
N ALA A 95 -11.94 5.37 -21.86
CA ALA A 95 -11.88 3.95 -21.52
C ALA A 95 -11.33 3.75 -20.10
N ILE A 96 -11.80 2.70 -19.42
CA ILE A 96 -11.29 2.25 -18.13
C ILE A 96 -10.87 0.79 -18.30
N VAL A 97 -9.68 0.45 -17.80
CA VAL A 97 -9.18 -0.93 -17.72
C VAL A 97 -8.97 -1.23 -16.24
N SER A 98 -9.56 -2.32 -15.78
CA SER A 98 -9.37 -2.88 -14.43
C SER A 98 -8.59 -4.18 -14.53
N ASP A 99 -7.88 -4.55 -13.47
CA ASP A 99 -7.35 -5.90 -13.25
C ASP A 99 -8.46 -6.91 -12.94
#